data_AF-A0A959WZR4-F1
#
_entry.id   AF-A0A959WZR4-F1
#
_cell.length_a   1.000
_cell.length_b   1.000
_cell.length_c   1.000
_cell.angle_alpha   90.00
_cell.angle_beta   90.00
_cell.angle_gamma   90.00
#
_symmetry.space_group_name_H-M   'P 1'
#
loop_
_entity.id
_entity.type
_entity.pdbx_description
1 polymer ?
#
loop_
_entity_poly.entity_id
_entity_poly.type
_entity_poly.pdbx_seq_one_letter_code
_entity_poly.pdbx_strand_id
1 'polypeptide(L)'
;MKSNPRGDKPDAGTTLSEEAAWTRVLAHRRKDSPATVNAVIERFRAAGVTPLEVESHLEDAGDRLYQAAASGEEAWAVAFGGERAVALLAAEVSALMSHLVARAASVRSVCVDALLDEFSAVTVAGALGVARQKVYELARPNIDPEYLTTTPWRSR
;
A
#
# COMPACT_ATOMS: atom_id res chain seq x y z
N MET A 1 -21.00 3.96 49.71
CA MET A 1 -20.82 2.75 48.88
C MET A 1 -21.03 3.13 47.43
N LYS A 2 -20.06 2.72 46.59
CA LYS A 2 -19.89 3.10 45.19
C LYS A 2 -20.99 2.50 44.31
N SER A 3 -21.51 3.25 43.35
CA SER A 3 -22.12 2.69 42.15
C SER A 3 -21.47 3.36 40.95
N ASN A 4 -20.78 2.57 40.14
CA ASN A 4 -19.95 3.01 39.02
C ASN A 4 -20.59 2.47 37.73
N PRO A 5 -21.16 3.28 36.83
CA PRO A 5 -21.52 2.81 35.51
C PRO A 5 -20.40 3.23 34.55
N ARG A 6 -19.34 2.43 34.51
CA ARG A 6 -18.36 2.49 33.42
C ARG A 6 -18.06 1.06 33.01
N GLY A 7 -18.81 0.61 32.03
CA GLY A 7 -18.80 -0.76 31.53
C GLY A 7 -19.39 -0.86 30.14
N ASP A 8 -19.17 0.15 29.29
CA ASP A 8 -19.26 -0.09 27.85
C ASP A 8 -18.03 -0.93 27.48
N LYS A 9 -18.23 -2.25 27.46
CA LYS A 9 -17.35 -3.13 26.70
C LYS A 9 -17.54 -2.74 25.22
N PRO A 10 -16.46 -2.51 24.45
CA PRO A 10 -16.60 -2.37 23.02
C PRO A 10 -17.29 -3.64 22.49
N ASP A 11 -18.39 -3.43 21.78
CA ASP A 11 -19.21 -4.49 21.24
C ASP A 11 -18.35 -5.39 20.33
N ALA A 12 -18.36 -6.70 20.54
CA ALA A 12 -17.48 -7.63 19.84
C ALA A 12 -17.70 -7.59 18.31
N GLY A 13 -18.90 -7.20 17.86
CA GLY A 13 -19.21 -6.95 16.46
C GLY A 13 -18.47 -5.76 15.85
N THR A 14 -18.26 -4.68 16.62
CA THR A 14 -17.53 -3.49 16.16
C THR A 14 -16.04 -3.79 15.99
N THR A 15 -15.45 -4.54 16.92
CA THR A 15 -14.04 -4.92 16.86
C THR A 15 -13.74 -5.85 15.67
N LEU A 16 -14.62 -6.82 15.38
CA LEU A 16 -14.49 -7.69 14.22
C LEU A 16 -14.60 -6.91 12.90
N SER A 17 -15.45 -5.88 12.85
CA SER A 17 -15.58 -5.00 11.69
C SER A 17 -14.34 -4.12 11.48
N GLU A 18 -13.69 -3.66 12.55
CA GLU A 18 -12.48 -2.84 12.47
C GLU A 18 -11.26 -3.67 12.02
N GLU A 19 -11.05 -4.86 12.58
CA GLU A 19 -9.96 -5.77 12.18
C GLU A 19 -10.08 -6.17 10.71
N ALA A 20 -11.30 -6.41 10.22
CA ALA A 20 -11.56 -6.64 8.81
C ALA A 20 -11.21 -5.41 7.95
N ALA A 21 -11.51 -4.20 8.43
CA ALA A 21 -11.16 -2.95 7.73
C ALA A 21 -9.63 -2.74 7.67
N TRP A 22 -8.90 -3.01 8.75
CA TRP A 22 -7.43 -2.95 8.77
C TRP A 22 -6.79 -3.97 7.85
N THR A 23 -7.29 -5.21 7.86
CA THR A 23 -6.84 -6.27 6.95
C THR A 23 -7.00 -5.86 5.49
N ARG A 24 -8.14 -5.24 5.17
CA ARG A 24 -8.46 -4.79 3.81
C ARG A 24 -7.57 -3.62 3.37
N VAL A 25 -7.46 -2.56 4.17
CA VAL A 25 -6.68 -1.37 3.78
C VAL A 25 -5.17 -1.68 3.65
N LEU A 26 -4.66 -2.58 4.49
CA LEU A 26 -3.26 -3.01 4.48
C LEU A 26 -3.01 -4.25 3.60
N ALA A 27 -3.93 -4.63 2.71
CA ALA A 27 -3.78 -5.85 1.89
C ALA A 27 -2.52 -5.84 0.99
N HIS A 28 -1.97 -4.66 0.69
CA HIS A 28 -0.72 -4.51 -0.05
C HIS A 28 0.53 -4.93 0.76
N ARG A 29 0.42 -4.97 2.10
CA ARG A 29 1.46 -5.40 3.06
C ARG A 29 1.42 -6.88 3.40
N ARG A 30 0.59 -7.70 2.77
CA ARG A 30 0.44 -9.13 3.10
C ARG A 30 1.72 -9.97 3.16
N LYS A 31 2.81 -9.52 2.50
CA LYS A 31 4.13 -10.17 2.52
C LYS A 31 4.95 -9.81 3.75
N ASP A 32 4.59 -8.73 4.41
CA ASP A 32 5.17 -8.35 5.69
C ASP A 32 4.75 -9.37 6.75
N SER A 33 5.60 -9.55 7.76
CA SER A 33 5.25 -10.43 8.88
C SER A 33 4.00 -9.91 9.61
N PRO A 34 3.17 -10.78 10.21
CA PRO A 34 2.03 -10.33 11.03
C PRO A 34 2.44 -9.34 12.13
N ALA A 35 3.63 -9.50 12.71
CA ALA A 35 4.16 -8.57 13.70
C ALA A 35 4.42 -7.17 13.12
N THR A 36 4.91 -7.09 11.88
CA THR A 36 5.13 -5.83 11.17
C THR A 36 3.80 -5.13 10.88
N VAL A 37 2.81 -5.85 10.35
CA VAL A 37 1.48 -5.31 10.05
C VAL A 37 0.80 -4.81 11.33
N ASN A 38 0.82 -5.60 12.40
CA ASN A 38 0.27 -5.18 13.69
C ASN A 38 0.96 -3.92 14.23
N ALA A 39 2.29 -3.81 14.11
CA ALA A 39 3.00 -2.62 14.52
C ALA A 39 2.63 -1.37 13.69
N VAL A 40 2.25 -1.53 12.42
CA VAL A 40 1.72 -0.43 11.60
C VAL A 40 0.33 -0.01 12.11
N ILE A 41 -0.57 -0.97 12.31
CA ILE A 41 -1.92 -0.73 12.84
C ILE A 41 -1.85 0.01 14.19
N GLU A 42 -1.02 -0.47 15.12
CA GLU A 42 -0.87 0.16 16.43
C GLU A 42 -0.31 1.60 16.34
N ARG A 43 0.55 1.89 15.36
CA ARG A 43 1.02 3.26 15.15
C ARG A 43 -0.08 4.19 14.64
N PHE A 44 -0.95 3.71 13.74
CA PHE A 44 -2.11 4.48 13.29
C PHE A 44 -3.12 4.70 14.41
N ARG A 45 -3.46 3.65 15.16
CA ARG A 45 -4.32 3.74 16.35
C ARG A 45 -3.80 4.76 17.35
N ALA A 46 -2.49 4.70 17.66
CA ALA A 46 -1.85 5.66 18.57
C ALA A 46 -1.81 7.10 18.04
N ALA A 47 -1.97 7.29 16.72
CA ALA A 47 -2.10 8.61 16.09
C ALA A 47 -3.57 9.04 15.91
N GLY A 48 -4.53 8.23 16.34
CA GLY A 48 -5.96 8.50 16.15
C GLY A 48 -6.45 8.33 14.71
N VAL A 49 -5.65 7.70 13.84
CA VAL A 49 -5.98 7.50 12.43
C VAL A 49 -6.74 6.18 12.26
N THR A 50 -7.87 6.25 11.60
CA THR A 50 -8.78 5.13 11.32
C THR A 50 -8.40 4.41 10.01
N PRO A 51 -8.83 3.15 9.81
CA PRO A 51 -8.61 2.47 8.53
C PRO A 51 -9.21 3.21 7.33
N LEU A 52 -10.33 3.91 7.53
CA LEU A 52 -11.02 4.66 6.47
C LEU A 52 -10.22 5.89 6.03
N GLU A 53 -9.58 6.59 6.96
CA GLU A 53 -8.69 7.71 6.63
C GLU A 53 -7.45 7.22 5.88
N VAL A 54 -6.84 6.10 6.31
CA VAL A 54 -5.75 5.47 5.57
C VAL A 54 -6.19 5.12 4.16
N GLU A 55 -7.32 4.43 4.00
CA GLU A 55 -7.85 4.06 2.69
C GLU A 55 -8.04 5.27 1.78
N SER A 56 -8.66 6.31 2.29
CA SER A 56 -8.93 7.53 1.54
C SER A 56 -7.64 8.20 1.01
N HIS A 57 -6.52 8.08 1.74
CA HIS A 57 -5.21 8.57 1.29
C HIS A 57 -4.47 7.61 0.37
N LEU A 58 -4.78 6.32 0.42
CA LEU A 58 -4.26 5.35 -0.54
C LEU A 58 -4.98 5.49 -1.90
N GLU A 59 -6.28 5.80 -1.91
CA GLU A 59 -7.07 6.01 -3.12
C GLU A 59 -6.63 7.24 -3.93
N ASP A 60 -6.23 8.32 -3.27
CA ASP A 60 -5.72 9.55 -3.91
C ASP A 60 -4.19 9.58 -4.06
N ALA A 61 -3.51 8.48 -3.72
CA ALA A 61 -2.05 8.36 -3.72
C ALA A 61 -1.32 9.47 -2.94
N GLY A 62 -1.97 10.02 -1.90
CA GLY A 62 -1.42 11.09 -1.07
C GLY A 62 -1.56 12.50 -1.64
N ASP A 63 -2.35 12.72 -2.71
CA ASP A 63 -2.49 14.04 -3.34
C ASP A 63 -2.95 15.11 -2.33
N ARG A 64 -3.93 14.81 -1.47
CA ARG A 64 -4.37 15.77 -0.43
C ARG A 64 -3.27 16.14 0.56
N LEU A 65 -2.39 15.20 0.91
CA LEU A 65 -1.24 15.47 1.79
C LEU A 65 -0.24 16.36 1.07
N TYR A 66 0.00 16.11 -0.21
CA TYR A 66 0.86 16.95 -1.05
C TYR A 66 0.33 18.38 -1.15
N GLN A 67 -0.95 18.56 -1.47
CA GLN A 67 -1.57 19.90 -1.58
C GLN A 67 -1.50 20.67 -0.27
N ALA A 68 -1.78 20.02 0.87
CA ALA A 68 -1.70 20.66 2.18
C ALA A 68 -0.26 21.02 2.58
N ALA A 69 0.71 20.14 2.29
CA ALA A 69 2.12 20.45 2.53
C ALA A 69 2.64 21.59 1.64
N ALA A 70 2.13 21.70 0.42
CA ALA A 70 2.51 22.72 -0.55
C ALA A 70 1.81 24.07 -0.35
N SER A 71 0.74 24.14 0.45
CA SER A 71 -0.04 25.38 0.65
C SER A 71 0.75 26.47 1.38
N GLY A 72 1.75 26.09 2.17
CA GLY A 72 2.51 27.00 3.02
C GLY A 72 1.75 27.48 4.27
N GLU A 73 0.55 26.94 4.51
CA GLU A 73 -0.23 27.24 5.72
C GLU A 73 0.47 26.71 6.97
N GLU A 74 0.51 27.52 8.03
CA GLU A 74 0.99 27.05 9.32
C GLU A 74 0.03 26.01 9.90
N ALA A 75 0.58 24.97 10.54
CA ALA A 75 -0.21 23.90 11.18
C ALA A 75 -1.17 23.14 10.24
N TRP A 76 -0.92 23.13 8.93
CA TRP A 76 -1.71 22.37 7.94
C TRP A 76 -1.92 20.89 8.32
N ALA A 77 -0.95 20.30 9.01
CA ALA A 77 -0.99 18.89 9.43
C ALA A 77 -2.10 18.60 10.46
N VAL A 78 -2.60 19.61 11.18
CA VAL A 78 -3.67 19.46 12.19
C VAL A 78 -4.93 18.84 11.59
N ALA A 79 -5.28 19.20 10.34
CA ALA A 79 -6.44 18.64 9.64
C ALA A 79 -6.34 17.11 9.41
N PHE A 80 -5.14 16.55 9.52
CA PHE A 80 -4.84 15.13 9.32
C PHE A 80 -4.46 14.41 10.62
N GLY A 81 -4.65 15.04 11.80
CA GLY A 81 -4.25 14.47 13.09
C GLY A 81 -2.82 14.81 13.53
N GLY A 82 -2.19 15.81 12.91
CA GLY A 82 -0.85 16.30 13.24
C GLY A 82 0.27 15.62 12.45
N GLU A 83 1.50 16.09 12.65
CA GLU A 83 2.67 15.73 11.85
C GLU A 83 2.98 14.23 11.90
N ARG A 84 2.73 13.60 13.06
CA ARG A 84 2.91 12.15 13.22
C ARG A 84 1.93 11.36 12.34
N ALA A 85 0.67 11.75 12.30
CA ALA A 85 -0.35 11.09 11.49
C ALA A 85 -0.01 11.25 9.99
N VAL A 86 0.34 12.46 9.57
CA VAL A 86 0.82 12.76 8.21
C VAL A 86 2.02 11.88 7.82
N ALA A 87 3.04 11.78 8.69
CA ALA A 87 4.22 10.97 8.40
C ALA A 87 3.88 9.48 8.24
N LEU A 88 2.96 8.95 9.05
CA LEU A 88 2.49 7.57 8.92
C LEU A 88 1.71 7.35 7.63
N LEU A 89 0.81 8.26 7.27
CA LEU A 89 0.04 8.20 6.02
C LEU A 89 0.96 8.26 4.79
N ALA A 90 1.92 9.19 4.76
CA ALA A 90 2.90 9.28 3.68
C ALA A 90 3.79 8.04 3.57
N ALA A 91 4.17 7.43 4.71
CA ALA A 91 4.91 6.18 4.72
C ALA A 91 4.08 5.01 4.15
N GLU A 92 2.77 4.99 4.42
CA GLU A 92 1.87 3.98 3.89
C GLU A 92 1.65 4.12 2.38
N VAL A 93 1.47 5.35 1.89
CA VAL A 93 1.46 5.64 0.45
C VAL A 93 2.74 5.14 -0.21
N SER A 94 3.90 5.36 0.40
CA SER A 94 5.19 4.87 -0.12
C SER A 94 5.27 3.34 -0.17
N ALA A 95 4.73 2.67 0.84
CA ALA A 95 4.67 1.20 0.88
C ALA A 95 3.74 0.65 -0.22
N LEU A 96 2.58 1.26 -0.41
CA LEU A 96 1.68 0.96 -1.51
C LEU A 96 2.37 1.12 -2.88
N MET A 97 3.07 2.24 -3.09
CA MET A 97 3.80 2.49 -4.33
C MET A 97 4.89 1.45 -4.59
N SER A 98 5.60 1.03 -3.53
CA SER A 98 6.59 -0.04 -3.62
C SER A 98 5.96 -1.37 -4.07
N HIS A 99 4.80 -1.72 -3.50
CA HIS A 99 4.03 -2.88 -3.94
C HIS A 99 3.60 -2.78 -5.41
N LEU A 100 3.10 -1.61 -5.84
CA LEU A 100 2.65 -1.37 -7.20
C LEU A 100 3.80 -1.47 -8.21
N VAL A 101 4.97 -0.92 -7.90
CA VAL A 101 6.18 -1.02 -8.71
C VAL A 101 6.61 -2.48 -8.86
N ALA A 102 6.65 -3.24 -7.76
CA ALA A 102 6.98 -4.66 -7.80
C ALA A 102 5.99 -5.43 -8.67
N ARG A 103 4.69 -5.16 -8.56
CA ARG A 103 3.67 -5.78 -9.41
C ARG A 103 3.84 -5.43 -10.89
N ALA A 104 4.06 -4.15 -11.21
CA ALA A 104 4.26 -3.72 -12.58
C ALA A 104 5.52 -4.38 -13.19
N ALA A 105 6.58 -4.52 -12.41
CA ALA A 105 7.78 -5.25 -12.82
C ALA A 105 7.48 -6.73 -13.08
N SER A 106 6.70 -7.39 -12.23
CA SER A 106 6.24 -8.77 -12.43
C SER A 106 5.45 -8.94 -13.73
N VAL A 107 4.48 -8.06 -14.01
CA VAL A 107 3.71 -8.11 -15.26
C VAL A 107 4.62 -7.92 -16.47
N ARG A 108 5.51 -6.92 -16.44
CA ARG A 108 6.47 -6.66 -17.52
C ARG A 108 7.37 -7.85 -17.77
N SER A 109 7.81 -8.54 -16.71
CA SER A 109 8.67 -9.71 -16.80
C SER A 109 8.00 -10.85 -17.57
N VAL A 110 6.74 -11.19 -17.23
CA VAL A 110 5.96 -12.20 -17.97
C VAL A 110 5.79 -11.83 -19.45
N CYS A 111 5.44 -10.57 -19.73
CA CYS A 111 5.26 -10.14 -21.11
C CYS A 111 6.58 -10.15 -21.91
N VAL A 112 7.69 -9.75 -21.30
CA VAL A 112 9.00 -9.73 -21.97
C VAL A 112 9.50 -11.15 -22.23
N ASP A 113 9.28 -12.08 -21.31
CA ASP A 113 9.61 -13.49 -21.50
C ASP A 113 8.87 -14.07 -22.71
N ALA A 114 7.54 -13.90 -22.78
CA ALA A 114 6.74 -14.35 -23.92
C ALA A 114 7.14 -13.69 -25.25
N LEU A 115 7.51 -12.40 -25.23
CA LEU A 115 7.99 -11.71 -26.44
C LEU A 115 9.33 -12.25 -26.94
N LEU A 116 10.18 -12.79 -26.05
CA LEU A 116 11.47 -13.38 -26.45
C LEU A 116 11.33 -14.76 -27.09
N ASP A 117 10.18 -15.42 -26.91
CA ASP A 117 9.86 -16.65 -27.63
C ASP A 117 9.59 -16.38 -29.12
N GLU A 118 9.07 -15.20 -29.45
CA GLU A 118 8.66 -14.81 -30.81
C GLU A 118 9.66 -13.87 -31.51
N PHE A 119 10.35 -13.02 -30.75
CA PHE A 119 11.18 -11.94 -31.29
C PHE A 119 12.58 -11.93 -30.70
N SER A 120 13.54 -11.40 -31.48
CA SER A 120 14.89 -11.18 -30.96
C SER A 120 14.90 -10.13 -29.83
N ALA A 121 15.83 -10.26 -28.88
CA ALA A 121 15.98 -9.29 -27.79
C ALA A 121 16.25 -7.85 -28.28
N VAL A 122 16.83 -7.66 -29.47
CA VAL A 122 17.04 -6.32 -30.07
C VAL A 122 15.71 -5.73 -30.54
N THR A 123 14.86 -6.54 -31.17
CA THR A 123 13.51 -6.15 -31.61
C THR A 123 12.66 -5.75 -30.41
N VAL A 124 12.66 -6.57 -29.36
CA VAL A 124 11.92 -6.29 -28.11
C VAL A 124 12.45 -5.01 -27.44
N ALA A 125 13.77 -4.85 -27.35
CA ALA A 125 14.40 -3.65 -26.79
C ALA A 125 13.98 -2.37 -27.52
N GLY A 126 14.01 -2.40 -28.86
CA GLY A 126 13.59 -1.28 -29.70
C GLY A 126 12.11 -0.92 -29.52
N ALA A 127 11.23 -1.92 -29.45
CA ALA A 127 9.80 -1.70 -29.25
C ALA A 127 9.47 -1.15 -27.86
N LEU A 128 10.18 -1.57 -26.82
CA LEU A 128 9.95 -1.15 -25.43
C LEU A 128 10.72 0.12 -25.04
N GLY A 129 11.60 0.64 -25.90
CA GLY A 129 12.42 1.81 -25.58
C GLY A 129 13.42 1.57 -24.45
N VAL A 130 13.94 0.35 -24.32
CA VAL A 130 14.90 -0.03 -23.27
C VAL A 130 16.18 -0.60 -23.87
N ALA A 131 17.25 -0.61 -23.09
CA ALA A 131 18.49 -1.28 -23.50
C ALA A 131 18.30 -2.81 -23.62
N ARG A 132 19.02 -3.46 -24.55
CA ARG A 132 19.00 -4.92 -24.71
C ARG A 132 19.31 -5.68 -23.42
N GLN A 133 20.25 -5.21 -22.61
CA GLN A 133 20.55 -5.82 -21.31
C GLN A 133 19.33 -5.82 -20.40
N LYS A 134 18.53 -4.74 -20.43
CA LYS A 134 17.33 -4.60 -19.61
C LYS A 134 16.25 -5.62 -20.00
N VAL A 135 16.18 -6.01 -21.27
CA VAL A 135 15.28 -7.07 -21.75
C VAL A 135 15.61 -8.39 -21.06
N TYR A 136 16.88 -8.80 -21.01
CA TYR A 136 17.27 -10.03 -20.32
C TYR A 136 17.12 -9.95 -18.80
N GLU A 137 17.34 -8.77 -18.20
CA GLU A 137 17.05 -8.58 -16.77
C GLU A 137 15.56 -8.74 -16.47
N LEU A 138 14.68 -8.22 -17.34
CA LEU A 138 13.24 -8.34 -17.20
C LEU A 138 12.75 -9.76 -17.46
N ALA A 139 13.36 -10.52 -18.38
CA ALA A 139 12.98 -11.91 -18.64
C ALA A 139 13.40 -12.89 -17.53
N ARG A 140 14.25 -12.47 -16.57
CA ARG A 140 14.67 -13.38 -15.50
C ARG A 140 13.49 -13.75 -14.60
N PRO A 141 13.31 -15.04 -14.26
CA PRO A 141 12.26 -15.52 -13.37
C PRO A 141 12.60 -15.20 -11.90
N ASN A 142 12.66 -13.92 -11.56
CA ASN A 142 12.58 -13.44 -10.17
C ASN A 142 11.18 -12.90 -9.85
N ILE A 143 10.19 -13.29 -10.65
CA ILE A 143 8.80 -12.90 -10.46
C ILE A 143 8.25 -13.70 -9.30
N ASP A 144 7.86 -12.99 -8.24
CA ASP A 144 6.99 -13.59 -7.25
C ASP A 144 5.57 -13.74 -7.84
N PRO A 145 5.08 -14.97 -8.06
CA PRO A 145 3.79 -15.23 -8.72
C PRO A 145 2.62 -14.57 -7.99
N GLU A 146 2.76 -14.30 -6.69
CA GLU A 146 1.72 -13.70 -5.88
C GLU A 146 1.34 -12.31 -6.38
N TYR A 147 2.27 -11.54 -6.96
CA TYR A 147 1.96 -10.24 -7.56
C TYR A 147 0.98 -10.32 -8.74
N LEU A 148 0.82 -11.49 -9.36
CA LEU A 148 -0.04 -11.70 -10.53
C LEU A 148 -1.41 -12.30 -10.18
N THR A 149 -1.54 -12.92 -9.01
CA THR A 149 -2.75 -13.71 -8.65
C THR A 149 -3.73 -12.97 -7.76
N THR A 150 -3.34 -11.81 -7.22
CA THR A 150 -4.05 -11.16 -6.10
C THR A 150 -3.80 -9.65 -6.11
N THR A 151 -4.79 -8.87 -5.68
CA THR A 151 -4.68 -7.40 -5.63
C THR A 151 -5.27 -6.84 -4.34
N PRO A 152 -4.70 -5.77 -3.77
CA PRO A 152 -5.17 -5.19 -2.50
C PRO A 152 -6.62 -4.68 -2.54
N TRP A 153 -7.11 -4.28 -3.72
CA TRP A 153 -8.42 -3.63 -3.95
C TRP A 153 -9.50 -4.54 -4.54
N ARG A 154 -9.18 -5.82 -4.79
CA ARG A 154 -10.19 -6.80 -5.21
C ARG A 154 -10.07 -8.05 -4.36
N SER A 155 -10.96 -8.17 -3.38
CA SER A 155 -11.32 -9.44 -2.78
C SER A 155 -12.13 -10.23 -3.81
N ARG A 156 -11.69 -11.44 -4.17
CA ARG A 156 -12.60 -12.42 -4.78
C ARG A 156 -13.40 -13.09 -3.68
#